data_AF-A0A7V9L5I9-F1
#
_entry.id   AF-A0A7V9L5I9-F1
#
_cell.length_a   1.000
_cell.length_b   1.000
_cell.length_c   1.000
_cell.angle_alpha   90.00
_cell.angle_beta   90.00
_cell.angle_gamma   90.00
#
_symmetry.space_group_name_H-M   'P 1'
#
loop_
_entity.id
_entity.type
_entity.pdbx_description
1 polymer ?
#
loop_
_entity_poly.entity_id
_entity_poly.type
_entity_poly.pdbx_seq_one_letter_code
_entity_poly.pdbx_strand_id
1 'polypeptide(L)'
;MRALLALALVGCGPNLQTLASKRHYREAVCAANDGSGDDRAFVRRALTKDADPHIHVEVVRHDQLARALAGASSGERDRIAGRAQFVRVQLRTHVVPVDGLDASVDLVEPGGGSLGHPATWEQLAEVTGEKLPPKQTHSSYLHGGTLLRGAAAFFTLGLSLPFTTFRRRSYETDAPDEAYLMSAPLAHALRDATAYGGGCRAVPSRSTGHGLACTWYLAIDPADRQREVALSVSLAYRSARKTEGHCAVRETQTIKLGRIDALAQRTTKTFGPRMRALRDFTIE
;
A
#
# COMPACT_ATOMS: atom_id res chain seq x y z
N MET A 1 -2.68 60.92 -19.86
CA MET A 1 -2.52 59.48 -20.15
C MET A 1 -1.60 58.88 -19.11
N ARG A 2 -2.14 58.12 -18.13
CA ARG A 2 -1.36 57.44 -17.09
C ARG A 2 -0.94 56.07 -17.62
N ALA A 3 0.37 55.85 -17.71
CA ALA A 3 0.95 54.59 -18.11
C ALA A 3 0.64 53.50 -17.07
N LEU A 4 -0.01 52.44 -17.53
CA LEU A 4 -0.16 51.16 -16.83
C LEU A 4 1.23 50.54 -16.68
N LEU A 5 1.80 50.61 -15.48
CA LEU A 5 2.90 49.74 -15.06
C LEU A 5 2.29 48.37 -14.68
N ALA A 6 2.06 47.54 -15.68
CA ALA A 6 1.84 46.11 -15.49
C ALA A 6 3.20 45.49 -15.09
N LEU A 7 3.46 45.42 -13.78
CA LEU A 7 4.54 44.63 -13.22
C LEU A 7 4.31 43.16 -13.58
N ALA A 8 4.98 42.74 -14.65
CA ALA A 8 5.19 41.36 -15.01
C ALA A 8 6.10 40.71 -13.94
N LEU A 9 5.50 40.30 -12.82
CA LEU A 9 6.07 39.31 -11.90
C LEU A 9 6.03 37.95 -12.60
N VAL A 10 6.82 37.80 -13.67
CA VAL A 10 7.15 36.49 -14.24
C VAL A 10 8.11 35.85 -13.25
N GLY A 11 7.58 35.03 -12.37
CA GLY A 11 8.34 34.37 -11.31
C GLY A 11 9.54 33.62 -11.88
N CYS A 12 10.75 34.03 -11.49
CA CYS A 12 12.02 33.37 -11.77
C CYS A 12 12.20 32.08 -10.96
N GLY A 13 11.21 31.19 -11.00
CA GLY A 13 11.34 29.83 -10.49
C GLY A 13 11.99 28.93 -11.55
N PRO A 14 12.81 27.93 -11.16
CA PRO A 14 13.26 26.91 -12.11
C PRO A 14 12.04 26.20 -12.70
N ASN A 15 12.01 26.07 -14.02
CA ASN A 15 10.90 25.37 -14.68
C ASN A 15 10.88 23.88 -14.30
N LEU A 16 9.70 23.27 -14.33
CA LEU A 16 9.47 21.89 -13.88
C LEU A 16 10.33 20.86 -14.63
N GLN A 17 10.55 21.10 -15.93
CA GLN A 17 11.37 20.25 -16.79
C GLN A 17 12.84 20.23 -16.36
N THR A 18 13.38 21.37 -15.94
CA THR A 18 14.75 21.47 -15.41
C THR A 18 14.86 20.77 -14.05
N LEU A 19 13.85 20.92 -13.19
CA LEU A 19 13.83 20.23 -11.89
C LEU A 19 13.84 18.70 -12.09
N ALA A 20 12.97 18.18 -12.95
CA ALA A 20 12.88 16.74 -13.20
C ALA A 20 14.15 16.18 -13.89
N SER A 21 14.67 16.88 -14.91
CA SER A 21 15.89 16.44 -15.62
C SER A 21 17.14 16.45 -14.75
N LYS A 22 17.23 17.36 -13.79
CA LYS A 22 18.30 17.41 -12.78
C LYS A 22 17.99 16.60 -11.51
N ARG A 23 16.90 15.83 -11.49
CA ARG A 23 16.48 14.99 -10.35
C ARG A 23 16.24 15.75 -9.04
N HIS A 24 15.84 17.01 -9.11
CA HIS A 24 15.33 17.79 -7.98
C HIS A 24 13.86 17.45 -7.73
N TYR A 25 13.60 16.18 -7.40
CA TYR A 25 12.25 15.64 -7.37
C TYR A 25 11.42 16.14 -6.18
N ARG A 26 12.04 16.50 -5.05
CA ARG A 26 11.32 17.07 -3.91
C ARG A 26 10.58 18.35 -4.30
N GLU A 27 11.29 19.25 -4.98
CA GLU A 27 10.76 20.50 -5.49
C GLU A 27 9.80 20.26 -6.65
N ALA A 28 10.14 19.33 -7.57
CA ALA A 28 9.29 19.01 -8.71
C ALA A 28 7.92 18.43 -8.29
N VAL A 29 7.87 17.56 -7.28
CA VAL A 29 6.62 16.97 -6.75
C VAL A 29 5.72 18.07 -6.20
N CYS A 30 6.26 19.01 -5.43
CA CYS A 30 5.45 20.13 -4.92
C CYS A 30 5.02 21.11 -6.00
N ALA A 31 5.91 21.48 -6.92
CA ALA A 31 5.56 22.34 -8.05
C ALA A 31 4.46 21.72 -8.93
N ALA A 32 4.54 20.42 -9.21
CA ALA A 32 3.52 19.70 -9.96
C ALA A 32 2.20 19.55 -9.20
N ASN A 33 2.25 19.34 -7.88
CA ASN A 33 1.05 19.28 -7.04
C ASN A 33 0.23 20.57 -7.15
N ASP A 34 0.89 21.73 -7.17
CA ASP A 34 0.25 23.05 -7.29
C ASP A 34 -0.06 23.46 -8.74
N GLY A 35 0.47 22.71 -9.71
CA GLY A 35 0.32 22.96 -11.14
C GLY A 35 -0.87 22.25 -11.78
N SER A 36 -0.77 22.08 -13.10
CA SER A 36 -1.78 21.45 -13.94
C SER A 36 -1.78 19.92 -13.85
N GLY A 37 -2.77 19.28 -14.48
CA GLY A 37 -2.77 17.82 -14.66
C GLY A 37 -1.57 17.33 -15.48
N ASP A 38 -1.14 18.12 -16.47
CA ASP A 38 0.00 17.79 -17.34
C ASP A 38 1.33 17.87 -16.58
N ASP A 39 1.47 18.85 -15.68
CA ASP A 39 2.63 18.97 -14.79
C ASP A 39 2.77 17.74 -13.88
N ARG A 40 1.66 17.31 -13.27
CA ARG A 40 1.59 16.08 -12.48
C ARG A 40 1.95 14.86 -13.31
N ALA A 41 1.39 14.74 -14.51
CA ALA A 41 1.66 13.61 -15.39
C ALA A 41 3.13 13.59 -15.86
N PHE A 42 3.74 14.74 -16.12
CA PHE A 42 5.15 14.86 -16.49
C PHE A 42 6.08 14.41 -15.37
N VAL A 43 5.92 14.96 -14.16
CA VAL A 43 6.76 14.59 -13.00
C VAL A 43 6.57 13.12 -12.63
N ARG A 44 5.32 12.64 -12.67
CA ARG A 44 4.99 11.24 -12.42
C ARG A 44 5.70 10.29 -13.39
N ARG A 45 5.67 10.57 -14.71
CA ARG A 45 6.39 9.76 -15.70
C ARG A 45 7.89 9.77 -15.45
N ALA A 46 8.47 10.92 -15.11
CA ALA A 46 9.89 11.04 -14.80
C ALA A 46 10.27 10.22 -13.55
N LEU A 47 9.47 10.33 -12.47
CA LEU A 47 9.67 9.55 -11.24
C LEU A 47 9.53 8.06 -11.47
N THR A 48 8.48 7.61 -12.17
CA THR A 48 8.29 6.17 -12.47
C THR A 48 9.40 5.63 -13.35
N LYS A 49 9.92 6.43 -14.29
CA LYS A 49 11.08 6.04 -15.10
C LYS A 49 12.33 5.83 -14.24
N ASP A 50 12.63 6.78 -13.34
CA ASP A 50 13.82 6.72 -12.49
C ASP A 50 13.70 5.71 -11.33
N ALA A 51 12.49 5.52 -10.80
CA ALA A 51 12.17 4.50 -9.81
C ALA A 51 12.18 3.09 -10.41
N ASP A 52 12.04 2.97 -11.73
CA ASP A 52 12.15 1.73 -12.51
C ASP A 52 11.47 0.52 -11.81
N PRO A 53 10.16 0.60 -11.52
CA PRO A 53 9.48 -0.43 -10.75
C PRO A 53 9.50 -1.76 -11.49
N HIS A 54 9.83 -2.82 -10.77
CA HIS A 54 9.88 -4.19 -11.24
C HIS A 54 8.90 -5.05 -10.44
N ILE A 55 8.08 -5.82 -11.13
CA ILE A 55 7.01 -6.63 -10.55
C ILE A 55 7.14 -8.10 -10.92
N HIS A 56 6.76 -8.98 -9.99
CA HIS A 56 6.56 -10.40 -10.21
C HIS A 56 5.24 -10.81 -9.57
N VAL A 57 4.42 -11.56 -10.32
CA VAL A 57 3.12 -12.03 -9.88
C VAL A 57 3.07 -13.52 -10.11
N GLU A 58 2.74 -14.28 -9.08
CA GLU A 58 2.58 -15.72 -9.16
C GLU A 58 1.37 -16.17 -8.34
N VAL A 59 0.74 -17.26 -8.79
CA VAL A 59 -0.24 -17.98 -7.97
C VAL A 59 0.53 -18.90 -7.02
N VAL A 60 0.23 -18.81 -5.73
CA VAL A 60 0.81 -19.67 -4.70
C VAL A 60 0.36 -21.10 -4.97
N ARG A 61 1.34 -21.99 -5.15
CA ARG A 61 1.09 -23.39 -5.48
C ARG A 61 0.61 -24.18 -4.27
N HIS A 62 -0.05 -25.31 -4.53
CA HIS A 62 -0.53 -26.21 -3.47
C HIS A 62 0.60 -26.70 -2.55
N ASP A 63 1.81 -26.97 -3.08
CA ASP A 63 2.97 -27.36 -2.25
C ASP A 63 3.48 -26.24 -1.33
N GLN A 64 3.38 -24.98 -1.78
CA GLN A 64 3.75 -23.82 -0.97
C GLN A 64 2.71 -23.58 0.13
N LEU A 65 1.42 -23.70 -0.20
CA LEU A 65 0.33 -23.64 0.77
C LEU A 65 0.43 -24.78 1.80
N ALA A 66 0.76 -25.98 1.35
CA ALA A 66 0.92 -27.16 2.22
C ALA A 66 2.09 -27.01 3.20
N ARG A 67 3.16 -26.30 2.82
CA ARG A 67 4.28 -25.94 3.73
C ARG A 67 3.85 -24.93 4.78
N ALA A 68 3.08 -23.92 4.39
CA ALA A 68 2.52 -22.95 5.34
C ALA A 68 1.57 -23.62 6.35
N LEU A 69 0.82 -24.62 5.89
CA LEU A 69 -0.14 -25.39 6.67
C LEU A 69 0.42 -26.75 7.12
N ALA A 70 1.69 -26.82 7.49
CA ALA A 70 2.33 -28.10 7.84
C ALA A 70 1.65 -28.84 9.00
N GLY A 71 0.99 -28.12 9.92
CA GLY A 71 0.22 -28.69 11.02
C GLY A 71 -1.20 -29.14 10.65
N ALA A 72 -1.68 -28.87 9.43
CA ALA A 72 -3.02 -29.21 8.98
C ALA A 72 -3.09 -30.61 8.33
N SER A 73 -4.22 -31.30 8.49
CA SER A 73 -4.50 -32.54 7.77
C SER A 73 -4.54 -32.32 6.25
N SER A 74 -4.43 -33.38 5.45
CA SER A 74 -4.63 -33.29 4.00
C SER A 74 -6.02 -32.74 3.64
N GLY A 75 -7.07 -33.23 4.31
CA GLY A 75 -8.44 -32.77 4.07
C GLY A 75 -8.69 -31.29 4.40
N GLU A 76 -8.03 -30.75 5.42
CA GLU A 76 -8.11 -29.30 5.74
C GLU A 76 -7.39 -28.46 4.68
N ARG A 77 -6.20 -28.90 4.25
CA ARG A 77 -5.45 -28.21 3.19
C ARG A 77 -6.21 -28.18 1.88
N ASP A 78 -6.84 -29.29 1.50
CA ASP A 78 -7.66 -29.36 0.29
C ASP A 78 -8.92 -28.50 0.38
N ARG A 79 -9.55 -28.43 1.57
CA ARG A 79 -10.67 -27.52 1.82
C ARG A 79 -10.26 -26.06 1.67
N ILE A 80 -9.13 -25.67 2.25
CA ILE A 80 -8.58 -24.30 2.15
C ILE A 80 -8.24 -23.96 0.69
N ALA A 81 -7.54 -24.86 -0.01
CA ALA A 81 -7.20 -24.70 -1.42
C ALA A 81 -8.45 -24.61 -2.33
N GLY A 82 -9.56 -25.23 -1.94
CA GLY A 82 -10.84 -25.13 -2.63
C GLY A 82 -11.60 -23.83 -2.36
N ARG A 83 -11.30 -23.13 -1.26
CA ARG A 83 -11.97 -21.89 -0.82
C ARG A 83 -11.23 -20.61 -1.19
N ALA A 84 -9.92 -20.69 -1.42
CA ALA A 84 -9.13 -19.54 -1.79
C ALA A 84 -8.01 -19.91 -2.74
N GLN A 85 -7.79 -19.04 -3.71
CA GLN A 85 -6.57 -19.00 -4.49
C GLN A 85 -5.73 -17.80 -4.01
N PHE A 86 -4.50 -18.07 -3.59
CA PHE A 86 -3.59 -17.01 -3.15
C PHE A 86 -2.69 -16.56 -4.30
N VAL A 87 -2.53 -15.25 -4.44
CA VAL A 87 -1.64 -14.61 -5.39
C VAL A 87 -0.56 -13.87 -4.61
N ARG A 88 0.70 -14.17 -4.91
CA ARG A 88 1.86 -13.46 -4.38
C ARG A 88 2.30 -12.41 -5.39
N VAL A 89 2.33 -11.16 -4.94
CA VAL A 89 2.78 -10.01 -5.73
C VAL A 89 4.03 -9.45 -5.09
N GLN A 90 5.11 -9.33 -5.85
CA GLN A 90 6.36 -8.74 -5.38
C GLN A 90 6.68 -7.52 -6.23
N LEU A 91 7.04 -6.41 -5.60
CA LEU A 91 7.41 -5.16 -6.26
C LEU A 91 8.74 -4.66 -5.71
N ARG A 92 9.61 -4.18 -6.59
CA ARG A 92 10.86 -3.53 -6.22
C ARG A 92 11.06 -2.26 -7.02
N THR A 93 11.56 -1.21 -6.37
CA THR A 93 11.91 0.05 -7.03
C THR A 93 13.36 0.43 -6.73
N HIS A 94 13.95 1.22 -7.62
CA HIS A 94 15.16 1.96 -7.33
C HIS A 94 14.89 3.14 -6.38
N VAL A 95 15.97 3.65 -5.80
CA VAL A 95 15.93 4.77 -4.88
C VAL A 95 15.80 6.07 -5.66
N VAL A 96 14.75 6.85 -5.36
CA VAL A 96 14.54 8.19 -5.94
C VAL A 96 14.62 9.26 -4.84
N PRO A 97 15.15 10.46 -5.13
CA PRO A 97 15.35 11.53 -4.15
C PRO A 97 14.03 12.27 -3.84
N VAL A 98 13.15 11.59 -3.13
CA VAL A 98 11.89 12.10 -2.54
C VAL A 98 11.92 11.93 -1.03
N ASP A 99 10.87 12.32 -0.30
CA ASP A 99 10.78 12.18 1.17
C ASP A 99 9.93 10.98 1.60
N GLY A 100 9.20 10.38 0.66
CA GLY A 100 8.47 9.15 0.90
C GLY A 100 8.08 8.50 -0.42
N LEU A 101 8.04 7.17 -0.41
CA LEU A 101 7.52 6.36 -1.48
C LEU A 101 6.62 5.30 -0.83
N ASP A 102 5.37 5.22 -1.27
CA ASP A 102 4.45 4.16 -0.88
C ASP A 102 4.02 3.36 -2.10
N ALA A 103 3.73 2.09 -1.88
CA ALA A 103 3.15 1.22 -2.88
C ALA A 103 1.93 0.50 -2.31
N SER A 104 0.90 0.32 -3.14
CA SER A 104 -0.23 -0.56 -2.83
C SER A 104 -0.58 -1.38 -4.05
N VAL A 105 -1.15 -2.57 -3.81
CA VAL A 105 -1.64 -3.45 -4.86
C VAL A 105 -3.00 -3.99 -4.46
N ASP A 106 -3.88 -4.06 -5.44
CA ASP A 106 -5.25 -4.56 -5.28
C ASP A 106 -5.60 -5.43 -6.47
N LEU A 107 -6.38 -6.49 -6.25
CA LEU A 107 -6.99 -7.22 -7.35
C LEU A 107 -8.34 -6.58 -7.66
N VAL A 108 -8.57 -6.27 -8.93
CA VAL A 108 -9.75 -5.54 -9.39
C VAL A 108 -10.37 -6.21 -10.60
N GLU A 109 -11.67 -6.03 -10.77
CA GLU A 109 -12.39 -6.36 -11.99
C GLU A 109 -12.00 -5.40 -13.11
N PRO A 110 -12.03 -5.86 -14.36
CA PRO A 110 -12.10 -4.96 -15.50
C PRO A 110 -13.39 -4.13 -15.42
N GLY A 111 -13.29 -2.91 -14.87
CA GLY A 111 -14.44 -2.03 -14.60
C GLY A 111 -14.44 -1.39 -13.21
N GLY A 112 -13.56 -1.80 -12.30
CA GLY A 112 -13.29 -1.08 -11.05
C GLY A 112 -13.90 -1.67 -9.76
N GLY A 113 -14.47 -2.87 -9.80
CA GLY A 113 -14.83 -3.63 -8.60
C GLY A 113 -13.61 -4.23 -7.90
N SER A 114 -13.55 -4.25 -6.57
CA SER A 114 -12.48 -4.93 -5.83
C SER A 114 -12.72 -6.45 -5.80
N LEU A 115 -11.70 -7.25 -6.13
CA LEU A 115 -11.75 -8.71 -6.21
C LEU A 115 -10.96 -9.43 -5.13
N GLY A 116 -9.97 -8.75 -4.56
CA GLY A 116 -9.09 -9.35 -3.59
C GLY A 116 -8.45 -8.28 -2.74
N HIS A 117 -8.44 -8.53 -1.44
CA HIS A 117 -7.85 -7.67 -0.43
C HIS A 117 -6.54 -8.29 0.06
N PRO A 118 -5.67 -7.49 0.70
CA PRO A 118 -4.59 -8.05 1.52
C PRO A 118 -5.19 -9.08 2.47
N ALA A 119 -4.54 -10.23 2.62
CA ALA A 119 -5.02 -11.31 3.48
C ALA A 119 -5.12 -10.87 4.96
N THR A 120 -6.25 -10.27 5.33
CA THR A 120 -6.54 -9.83 6.70
C THR A 120 -6.93 -11.03 7.56
N TRP A 121 -6.98 -10.83 8.89
CA TRP A 121 -7.43 -11.87 9.81
C TRP A 121 -8.83 -12.39 9.45
N GLU A 122 -9.75 -11.49 9.14
CA GLU A 122 -11.14 -11.82 8.79
C GLU A 122 -11.20 -12.67 7.53
N GLN A 123 -10.45 -12.29 6.49
CA GLN A 123 -10.43 -13.03 5.23
C GLN A 123 -9.76 -14.41 5.40
N LEU A 124 -8.67 -14.49 6.17
CA LEU A 124 -7.99 -15.76 6.43
C LEU A 124 -8.90 -16.71 7.24
N ALA A 125 -9.59 -16.20 8.26
CA ALA A 125 -10.52 -16.99 9.06
C ALA A 125 -11.73 -17.49 8.26
N GLU A 126 -12.25 -16.68 7.34
CA GLU A 126 -13.31 -17.12 6.42
C GLU A 126 -12.84 -18.28 5.54
N VAL A 127 -11.63 -18.16 4.99
CA VAL A 127 -11.01 -19.19 4.15
C VAL A 127 -10.74 -20.48 4.94
N THR A 128 -10.21 -20.38 6.16
CA THR A 128 -9.96 -21.56 7.01
C THR A 128 -11.22 -22.10 7.68
N GLY A 129 -12.29 -21.31 7.77
CA GLY A 129 -13.52 -21.65 8.48
C GLY A 129 -13.38 -21.58 10.01
N GLU A 130 -12.34 -20.91 10.52
CA GLU A 130 -12.08 -20.76 11.94
C GLU A 130 -12.74 -19.50 12.50
N LYS A 131 -12.92 -19.45 13.82
CA LYS A 131 -13.47 -18.28 14.51
C LYS A 131 -12.34 -17.44 15.06
N LEU A 132 -12.35 -16.15 14.75
CA LEU A 132 -11.40 -15.20 15.32
C LEU A 132 -11.67 -14.94 16.81
N PRO A 133 -10.62 -14.64 17.58
CA PRO A 133 -10.80 -14.13 18.93
C PRO A 133 -11.51 -12.76 18.87
N PRO A 134 -12.32 -12.41 19.88
CA PRO A 134 -12.97 -11.11 19.92
C PRO A 134 -11.93 -9.98 20.03
N LYS A 135 -12.19 -8.86 19.36
CA LYS A 135 -11.37 -7.64 19.49
C LYS A 135 -11.40 -7.14 20.93
N GLN A 136 -10.28 -6.58 21.38
CA GLN A 136 -10.16 -6.03 22.72
C GLN A 136 -10.53 -4.55 22.71
N THR A 137 -11.50 -4.18 23.55
CA THR A 137 -11.89 -2.78 23.70
C THR A 137 -11.01 -2.14 24.76
N HIS A 138 -10.07 -1.32 24.32
CA HIS A 138 -9.31 -0.47 25.21
C HIS A 138 -10.00 0.87 25.37
N SER A 139 -9.70 1.52 26.48
CA SER A 139 -10.17 2.87 26.72
C SER A 139 -9.00 3.71 27.18
N SER A 140 -8.78 4.84 26.52
CA SER A 140 -7.70 5.73 26.88
C SER A 140 -8.19 7.16 26.91
N TYR A 141 -7.63 7.92 27.85
CA TYR A 141 -7.67 9.37 27.84
C TYR A 141 -6.55 9.93 26.96
N LEU A 142 -5.49 9.17 26.69
CA LEU A 142 -4.33 9.60 25.89
C LEU A 142 -4.66 9.58 24.39
N HIS A 143 -5.32 10.62 23.93
CA HIS A 143 -5.44 10.95 22.51
C HIS A 143 -5.12 12.42 22.29
N GLY A 144 -4.78 12.81 21.05
CA GLY A 144 -4.26 14.14 20.74
C GLY A 144 -5.06 15.30 21.35
N GLY A 145 -6.39 15.23 21.29
CA GLY A 145 -7.25 16.24 21.92
C GLY A 145 -7.14 16.35 23.45
N THR A 146 -6.95 15.24 24.17
CA THR A 146 -6.74 15.25 25.62
C THR A 146 -5.30 15.63 25.96
N LEU A 147 -4.31 15.23 25.16
CA LEU A 147 -2.93 15.67 25.33
C LEU A 147 -2.80 17.19 25.16
N LEU A 148 -3.42 17.77 24.13
CA LEU A 148 -3.46 19.23 23.92
C LEU A 148 -4.18 19.95 25.07
N ARG A 149 -5.27 19.38 25.58
CA ARG A 149 -5.98 19.93 26.76
C ARG A 149 -5.15 19.82 28.03
N GLY A 150 -4.43 18.71 28.23
CA GLY A 150 -3.49 18.53 29.33
C GLY A 150 -2.32 19.51 29.25
N ALA A 151 -1.77 19.72 28.06
CA ALA A 151 -0.75 20.74 27.81
C ALA A 151 -1.29 22.15 28.08
N ALA A 152 -2.49 22.48 27.62
CA ALA A 152 -3.14 23.76 27.91
C ALA A 152 -3.35 23.98 29.42
N ALA A 153 -3.79 22.94 30.15
CA ALA A 153 -3.92 22.99 31.61
C ALA A 153 -2.57 23.20 32.29
N PHE A 154 -1.50 22.53 31.82
CA PHE A 154 -0.16 22.73 32.34
C PHE A 154 0.36 24.16 32.10
N PHE A 155 0.26 24.67 30.86
CA PHE A 155 0.74 26.01 30.50
C PHE A 155 -0.08 27.15 31.12
N THR A 156 -1.34 26.90 31.48
CA THR A 156 -2.20 27.87 32.18
C THR A 156 -2.18 27.69 33.71
N LEU A 157 -1.25 26.90 34.26
CA LEU A 157 -1.16 26.61 35.70
C LEU A 157 -2.48 26.09 36.29
N GLY A 158 -3.25 25.34 35.50
CA GLY A 158 -4.52 24.74 35.90
C GLY A 158 -5.75 25.62 35.70
N LEU A 159 -5.61 26.88 35.25
CA LEU A 159 -6.75 27.79 35.04
C LEU A 159 -7.74 27.27 33.98
N SER A 160 -7.29 26.45 33.02
CA SER A 160 -8.17 25.85 32.01
C SER A 160 -8.89 24.56 32.47
N LEU A 161 -8.50 23.96 33.60
CA LEU A 161 -9.09 22.70 34.10
C LEU A 161 -10.63 22.71 34.20
N PRO A 162 -11.29 23.76 34.73
CA PRO A 162 -12.76 23.79 34.80
C PRO A 162 -13.44 23.87 33.42
N PHE A 163 -12.69 24.24 32.37
CA PHE A 163 -13.19 24.36 31.00
C PHE A 163 -12.76 23.18 30.10
N THR A 164 -11.93 22.26 30.59
CA THR A 164 -11.49 21.07 29.85
C THR A 164 -12.22 19.82 30.29
N THR A 165 -13.05 19.24 29.41
CA THR A 165 -13.59 17.89 29.64
C THR A 165 -12.64 16.84 29.04
N PHE A 166 -12.06 16.01 29.89
CA PHE A 166 -11.32 14.83 29.43
C PHE A 166 -12.30 13.73 29.06
N ARG A 167 -12.50 13.53 27.75
CA ARG A 167 -13.40 12.46 27.27
C ARG A 167 -12.59 11.19 27.11
N ARG A 168 -13.05 10.12 27.77
CA ARG A 168 -12.54 8.77 27.53
C ARG A 168 -12.94 8.37 26.12
N ARG A 169 -11.99 7.93 25.28
CA ARG A 169 -12.30 7.27 24.02
C ARG A 169 -12.05 5.78 24.16
N SER A 170 -13.03 4.98 23.78
CA SER A 170 -12.82 3.56 23.50
C SER A 170 -12.27 3.39 22.09
N TYR A 171 -11.37 2.45 21.92
CA TYR A 171 -10.92 1.97 20.63
C TYR A 171 -10.77 0.46 20.70
N GLU A 172 -11.09 -0.20 19.60
CA GLU A 172 -10.93 -1.64 19.46
C GLU A 172 -9.57 -1.92 18.86
N THR A 173 -8.85 -2.87 19.44
CA THR A 173 -7.63 -3.44 18.86
C THR A 173 -7.81 -4.92 18.64
N ASP A 174 -7.04 -5.47 17.72
CA ASP A 174 -6.97 -6.90 17.54
C ASP A 174 -6.48 -7.58 18.83
N ALA A 175 -6.88 -8.83 19.02
CA ALA A 175 -6.42 -9.64 20.15
C ALA A 175 -4.89 -9.85 20.06
N PRO A 176 -4.22 -10.21 21.17
CA PRO A 176 -2.82 -10.60 21.10
C PRO A 176 -2.63 -11.86 20.23
N ASP A 177 -1.46 -12.01 19.64
CA ASP A 177 -1.18 -13.06 18.65
C ASP A 177 -1.40 -14.47 19.21
N GLU A 178 -1.11 -14.68 20.50
CA GLU A 178 -1.35 -15.94 21.20
C GLU A 178 -2.83 -16.34 21.20
N ALA A 179 -3.75 -15.36 21.24
CA ALA A 179 -5.18 -15.64 21.19
C ALA A 179 -5.60 -16.13 19.78
N TYR A 180 -4.99 -15.59 18.72
CA TYR A 180 -5.21 -16.06 17.35
C TYR A 180 -4.63 -17.46 17.15
N LEU A 181 -3.42 -17.73 17.65
CA LEU A 181 -2.81 -19.07 17.59
C LEU A 181 -3.69 -20.14 18.23
N MET A 182 -4.38 -19.83 19.33
CA MET A 182 -5.25 -20.76 20.04
C MET A 182 -6.63 -20.95 19.40
N SER A 183 -7.21 -19.90 18.82
CA SER A 183 -8.60 -19.90 18.33
C SER A 183 -8.73 -20.11 16.82
N ALA A 184 -7.71 -19.72 16.06
CA ALA A 184 -7.64 -19.83 14.60
C ALA A 184 -6.22 -20.22 14.14
N PRO A 185 -5.70 -21.39 14.55
CA PRO A 185 -4.33 -21.83 14.25
C PRO A 185 -4.01 -21.91 12.76
N LEU A 186 -4.96 -22.27 11.89
CA LEU A 186 -4.71 -22.34 10.44
C LEU A 186 -4.64 -20.94 9.81
N ALA A 187 -5.54 -20.04 10.22
CA ALA A 187 -5.51 -18.63 9.81
C ALA A 187 -4.23 -17.96 10.29
N HIS A 188 -3.78 -18.27 11.51
CA HIS A 188 -2.51 -17.83 12.07
C HIS A 188 -1.33 -18.35 11.26
N ALA A 189 -1.28 -19.65 10.94
CA ALA A 189 -0.23 -20.22 10.11
C ALA A 189 -0.15 -19.59 8.70
N LEU A 190 -1.31 -19.32 8.07
CA LEU A 190 -1.37 -18.58 6.80
C LEU A 190 -0.93 -17.14 6.97
N ARG A 191 -1.33 -16.48 8.06
CA ARG A 191 -0.94 -15.11 8.36
C ARG A 191 0.57 -15.04 8.55
N ASP A 192 1.19 -15.95 9.29
CA ASP A 192 2.64 -16.00 9.47
C ASP A 192 3.37 -16.22 8.15
N ALA A 193 2.92 -17.20 7.36
CA ALA A 193 3.50 -17.45 6.05
C ALA A 193 3.42 -16.24 5.11
N THR A 194 2.37 -15.43 5.24
CA THR A 194 2.15 -14.23 4.43
C THR A 194 2.75 -12.95 5.03
N ALA A 195 2.85 -12.83 6.36
CA ALA A 195 3.29 -11.65 7.08
C ALA A 195 4.82 -11.59 7.24
N TYR A 196 5.49 -12.71 7.56
CA TYR A 196 6.96 -12.73 7.68
C TYR A 196 7.67 -12.47 6.34
N GLY A 197 7.02 -12.83 5.23
CA GLY A 197 7.46 -12.53 3.87
C GLY A 197 6.82 -11.30 3.25
N GLY A 198 5.83 -10.68 3.90
CA GLY A 198 4.96 -9.63 3.37
C GLY A 198 5.29 -8.22 3.88
N GLY A 199 4.63 -7.24 3.27
CA GLY A 199 4.78 -5.82 3.59
C GLY A 199 5.86 -5.13 2.76
N CYS A 200 5.99 -3.82 2.96
CA CYS A 200 6.95 -2.98 2.28
C CYS A 200 8.13 -2.65 3.19
N ARG A 201 9.35 -2.81 2.65
CA ARG A 201 10.60 -2.43 3.31
C ARG A 201 11.32 -1.40 2.46
N ALA A 202 11.96 -0.44 3.12
CA ALA A 202 12.82 0.51 2.43
C ALA A 202 14.04 -0.20 1.86
N VAL A 203 14.42 0.12 0.63
CA VAL A 203 15.68 -0.33 0.03
C VAL A 203 16.81 0.47 0.67
N PRO A 204 17.83 -0.18 1.27
CA PRO A 204 18.96 0.52 1.87
C PRO A 204 19.68 1.39 0.84
N SER A 205 19.94 2.64 1.20
CA SER A 205 20.66 3.60 0.34
C SER A 205 21.63 4.45 1.14
N ARG A 206 22.75 4.81 0.52
CA ARG A 206 23.68 5.84 1.02
C ARG A 206 23.27 7.25 0.58
N SER A 207 22.34 7.38 -0.36
CA SER A 207 21.82 8.66 -0.83
C SER A 207 20.56 9.07 -0.08
N THR A 208 20.27 10.37 -0.05
CA THR A 208 19.00 10.88 0.48
C THR A 208 17.89 10.56 -0.53
N GLY A 209 17.13 9.49 -0.29
CA GLY A 209 16.02 9.07 -1.15
C GLY A 209 15.32 7.82 -0.64
N HIS A 210 14.27 7.42 -1.32
CA HIS A 210 13.44 6.27 -0.95
C HIS A 210 13.30 5.30 -2.13
N GLY A 211 13.53 4.02 -1.85
CA GLY A 211 13.17 2.89 -2.71
C GLY A 211 12.42 1.85 -1.88
N LEU A 212 11.66 0.98 -2.54
CA LEU A 212 10.84 -0.03 -1.87
C LEU A 212 11.12 -1.45 -2.38
N ALA A 213 11.03 -2.41 -1.48
CA ALA A 213 10.83 -3.81 -1.78
C ALA A 213 9.59 -4.28 -1.01
N CYS A 214 8.54 -4.64 -1.74
CA CYS A 214 7.26 -5.02 -1.16
C CYS A 214 6.86 -6.42 -1.62
N THR A 215 6.21 -7.15 -0.73
CA THR A 215 5.53 -8.40 -1.06
C THR A 215 4.11 -8.35 -0.48
N TRP A 216 3.12 -8.71 -1.29
CA TRP A 216 1.74 -8.86 -0.87
C TRP A 216 1.24 -10.26 -1.18
N TYR A 217 0.34 -10.72 -0.34
CA TYR A 217 -0.44 -11.94 -0.55
C TYR A 217 -1.90 -11.55 -0.60
N LEU A 218 -2.52 -11.79 -1.74
CA LEU A 218 -3.90 -11.44 -2.04
C LEU A 218 -4.68 -12.74 -2.16
N ALA A 219 -5.79 -12.86 -1.45
CA ALA A 219 -6.67 -14.02 -1.54
C ALA A 219 -7.84 -13.71 -2.49
N ILE A 220 -8.12 -14.65 -3.39
CA ILE A 220 -9.22 -14.62 -4.35
C ILE A 220 -10.19 -15.74 -4.00
N ASP A 221 -11.47 -15.43 -3.93
CA ASP A 221 -12.53 -16.43 -3.87
C ASP A 221 -12.68 -17.13 -5.24
N PRO A 222 -12.44 -18.45 -5.33
CA PRO A 222 -12.56 -19.19 -6.58
C PRO A 222 -14.02 -19.57 -6.95
N ALA A 223 -15.03 -19.10 -6.21
CA ALA A 223 -16.44 -19.41 -6.48
C ALA A 223 -16.87 -19.01 -7.90
N ASP A 224 -16.41 -17.87 -8.41
CA ASP A 224 -16.67 -17.42 -9.78
C ASP A 224 -15.44 -17.59 -10.68
N ARG A 225 -15.15 -18.84 -11.04
CA ARG A 225 -13.96 -19.23 -11.81
C ARG A 225 -13.81 -18.54 -13.17
N GLN A 226 -14.91 -18.01 -13.74
CA GLN A 226 -14.91 -17.34 -15.04
C GLN A 226 -14.68 -15.83 -14.94
N ARG A 227 -14.70 -15.27 -13.73
CA ARG A 227 -14.48 -13.84 -13.49
C ARG A 227 -13.10 -13.40 -13.96
N GLU A 228 -13.06 -12.30 -14.69
CA GLU A 228 -11.82 -11.66 -15.15
C GLU A 228 -11.17 -10.89 -14.01
N VAL A 229 -9.85 -10.99 -13.90
CA VAL A 229 -9.04 -10.39 -12.84
C VAL A 229 -7.96 -9.50 -13.45
N ALA A 230 -7.79 -8.32 -12.87
CA ALA A 230 -6.66 -7.44 -13.11
C ALA A 230 -5.96 -7.09 -11.80
N LEU A 231 -4.68 -6.74 -11.88
CA LEU A 231 -3.88 -6.24 -10.77
C LEU A 231 -3.72 -4.74 -10.93
N SER A 232 -4.23 -3.97 -9.96
CA SER A 232 -3.96 -2.54 -9.84
C SER A 232 -2.71 -2.35 -8.99
N VAL A 233 -1.72 -1.63 -9.50
CA VAL A 233 -0.47 -1.28 -8.81
C VAL A 233 -0.40 0.23 -8.71
N SER A 234 -0.36 0.75 -7.48
CA SER A 234 -0.27 2.18 -7.24
C SER A 234 1.04 2.55 -6.54
N LEU A 235 1.71 3.58 -7.04
CA LEU A 235 2.91 4.19 -6.47
C LEU A 235 2.61 5.64 -6.11
N ALA A 236 2.84 6.02 -4.85
CA ALA A 236 2.69 7.39 -4.38
C ALA A 236 4.04 7.97 -3.96
N TYR A 237 4.48 9.00 -4.66
CA TYR A 237 5.72 9.73 -4.37
C TYR A 237 5.38 10.97 -3.55
N ARG A 238 5.99 11.10 -2.38
CA ARG A 238 5.71 12.17 -1.40
C ARG A 238 6.91 13.06 -1.19
N SER A 239 6.64 14.35 -0.98
CA SER A 239 7.67 15.32 -0.60
C SER A 239 7.10 16.28 0.44
N ALA A 240 7.90 16.62 1.45
CA ALA A 240 7.51 17.52 2.51
C ALA A 240 7.65 18.98 2.05
N ARG A 241 6.69 19.82 2.44
CA ARG A 241 6.86 21.28 2.32
C ARG A 241 7.68 21.80 3.48
N LYS A 242 8.50 22.81 3.22
CA LYS A 242 9.22 23.56 4.28
C LYS A 242 8.27 24.29 5.24
N THR A 243 7.05 24.60 4.81
CA THR A 243 6.12 25.51 5.50
C THR A 243 4.79 24.84 5.86
N GLU A 244 4.78 23.52 6.08
CA GLU A 244 3.62 22.64 6.42
C GLU A 244 2.96 21.90 5.24
N GLY A 245 2.64 20.61 5.48
CA GLY A 245 1.98 19.70 4.55
C GLY A 245 2.90 18.78 3.74
N HIS A 246 2.29 17.81 3.07
CA HIS A 246 2.97 16.92 2.12
C HIS A 246 2.37 17.09 0.72
N CYS A 247 3.24 17.17 -0.28
CA CYS A 247 2.89 17.10 -1.69
C CYS A 247 2.95 15.64 -2.14
N ALA A 248 2.06 15.23 -3.04
CA ALA A 248 2.11 13.87 -3.58
C ALA A 248 1.73 13.82 -5.05
N VAL A 249 2.41 12.95 -5.79
CA VAL A 249 2.00 12.51 -7.12
C VAL A 249 1.84 11.00 -7.12
N ARG A 250 0.76 10.51 -7.73
CA ARG A 250 0.40 9.09 -7.76
C ARG A 250 0.36 8.57 -9.18
N GLU A 251 0.99 7.43 -9.40
CA GLU A 251 0.83 6.59 -10.60
C GLU A 251 0.04 5.34 -10.23
N THR A 252 -0.92 4.99 -11.06
CA THR A 252 -1.66 3.73 -10.95
C THR A 252 -1.64 3.05 -12.31
N GLN A 253 -1.23 1.78 -12.32
CA GLN A 253 -1.18 0.96 -13.51
C GLN A 253 -1.97 -0.33 -13.28
N THR A 254 -2.79 -0.70 -14.26
CA THR A 254 -3.59 -1.91 -14.23
C THR A 254 -3.00 -2.95 -15.16
N ILE A 255 -2.82 -4.18 -14.68
CA ILE A 255 -2.29 -5.31 -15.45
C ILE A 255 -3.37 -6.39 -15.53
N LYS A 256 -3.83 -6.71 -16.74
CA LYS A 256 -4.79 -7.81 -16.92
C LYS A 256 -4.12 -9.15 -16.61
N LEU A 257 -4.67 -9.88 -15.64
CA LEU A 257 -4.21 -11.22 -15.28
C LEU A 257 -5.02 -12.31 -15.99
N GLY A 258 -6.26 -12.00 -16.39
CA GLY A 258 -7.17 -12.91 -17.06
C GLY A 258 -8.17 -13.55 -16.09
N ARG A 259 -8.86 -14.59 -16.54
CA ARG A 259 -9.80 -15.37 -15.70
C ARG A 259 -9.14 -16.11 -14.55
N ILE A 260 -9.88 -16.29 -13.46
CA ILE A 260 -9.44 -17.02 -12.26
C ILE A 260 -9.00 -18.45 -12.59
N ASP A 261 -9.78 -19.19 -13.39
CA ASP A 261 -9.46 -20.59 -13.75
C ASP A 261 -8.14 -20.79 -14.49
N ALA A 262 -7.69 -19.78 -15.24
CA ALA A 262 -6.46 -19.79 -16.02
C ALA A 262 -5.32 -19.00 -15.36
N LEU A 263 -5.55 -18.43 -14.17
CA LEU A 263 -4.68 -17.44 -13.56
C LEU A 263 -3.26 -17.98 -13.32
N ALA A 264 -3.12 -19.23 -12.87
CA ALA A 264 -1.80 -19.84 -12.64
C ALA A 264 -0.99 -19.99 -13.94
N GLN A 265 -1.64 -20.41 -15.03
CA GLN A 265 -0.99 -20.54 -16.33
C GLN A 265 -0.66 -19.16 -16.92
N ARG A 266 -1.58 -18.21 -16.82
CA ARG A 266 -1.41 -16.82 -17.31
C ARG A 266 -0.28 -16.11 -16.58
N THR A 267 -0.26 -16.12 -15.26
CA THR A 267 0.80 -15.48 -14.46
C THR A 267 2.16 -16.07 -14.78
N THR A 268 2.28 -17.40 -14.86
CA THR A 268 3.53 -18.07 -15.26
C THR A 268 3.98 -17.66 -16.66
N LYS A 269 3.07 -17.59 -17.64
CA LYS A 269 3.41 -17.20 -19.02
C LYS A 269 3.80 -15.72 -19.13
N THR A 270 3.13 -14.84 -18.40
CA THR A 270 3.29 -13.38 -18.50
C THR A 270 4.50 -12.88 -17.70
N PHE A 271 4.66 -13.35 -16.45
CA PHE A 271 5.72 -12.87 -15.56
C PHE A 271 6.96 -13.78 -15.58
N GLY A 272 6.79 -15.08 -15.87
CA GLY A 272 7.90 -16.04 -15.82
C GLY A 272 8.46 -16.19 -14.41
N PRO A 273 9.72 -16.64 -14.26
CA PRO A 273 10.34 -16.88 -12.95
C PRO A 273 11.06 -15.65 -12.36
N ARG A 274 11.03 -14.49 -13.03
CA ARG A 274 11.81 -13.30 -12.67
C ARG A 274 10.93 -12.06 -12.62
N MET A 275 11.32 -11.09 -11.81
CA MET A 275 10.72 -9.76 -11.86
C MET A 275 10.95 -9.11 -13.23
N ARG A 276 9.94 -8.39 -13.72
CA ARG A 276 9.96 -7.65 -14.99
C ARG A 276 9.60 -6.20 -14.76
N ALA A 277 10.07 -5.31 -15.63
CA ALA A 277 9.77 -3.89 -15.50
C ALA A 277 8.25 -3.67 -15.65
N LEU A 278 7.66 -2.88 -14.76
CA LEU A 278 6.22 -2.62 -14.72
C LEU A 278 5.73 -1.97 -16.03
N ARG A 279 6.58 -1.14 -16.65
CA ARG A 279 6.31 -0.49 -17.95
C ARG A 279 6.14 -1.47 -19.12
N ASP A 280 6.59 -2.72 -18.97
CA ASP A 280 6.48 -3.73 -20.04
C ASP A 280 5.07 -4.34 -20.13
N PHE A 281 4.20 -4.04 -19.16
CA PHE A 281 2.82 -4.50 -19.14
C PHE A 281 1.92 -3.41 -19.69
N THR A 282 1.22 -3.71 -20.79
CA THR A 282 0.38 -2.75 -21.51
C THR A 282 -0.69 -2.17 -20.60
N ILE A 283 -0.83 -0.84 -20.65
CA ILE A 283 -1.94 -0.10 -20.06
C ILE A 283 -3.09 -0.20 -21.07
N GLU A 284 -4.16 -0.90 -20.72
CA GLU A 284 -5.44 -0.84 -21.44
C GLU A 284 -6.46 -0.08 -20.60
#